data_AF-A0A5K1EAG8-F1
#
_entry.id   AF-A0A5K1EAG8-F1
#
_cell.length_a   1.000
_cell.length_b   1.000
_cell.length_c   1.000
_cell.angle_alpha   90.00
_cell.angle_beta   90.00
_cell.angle_gamma   90.00
#
_symmetry.space_group_name_H-M   'P 1'
#
loop_
_entity.id
_entity.type
_entity.pdbx_description
1 polymer ?
#
loop_
_entity_poly.entity_id
_entity_poly.type
_entity_poly.pdbx_seq_one_letter_code
_entity_poly.pdbx_strand_id
1 'polypeptide(L)' 'SSVIYDPHAMGRMEKLWEKDCEEFRPERWLKNDDEMVGRMKLVDEYPYKYPVFQAGPRLCLGKEMVFLQMKSIANP' A
#
# COMPACT_ATOMS: atom_id res chain seq x y z
N SER A 1 -2.62 -29.38 -4.35
CA SER A 1 -3.36 -28.27 -5.00
C SER A 1 -2.61 -26.97 -4.79
N SER A 2 -2.48 -26.13 -5.82
CA SER A 2 -1.84 -24.81 -5.72
C SER A 2 -2.92 -23.72 -5.72
N VAL A 3 -2.72 -22.65 -4.96
CA VAL A 3 -3.58 -21.47 -4.93
C VAL A 3 -2.79 -20.28 -5.44
N ILE A 4 -3.34 -19.55 -6.40
CA ILE A 4 -2.72 -18.39 -7.03
C ILE A 4 -3.71 -17.23 -6.95
N TYR A 5 -3.20 -16.04 -6.67
CA TYR A 5 -3.92 -14.78 -6.75
C TYR A 5 -3.08 -13.77 -7.52
N ASP A 6 -3.73 -12.75 -8.07
CA ASP A 6 -3.09 -11.72 -8.88
C ASP A 6 -3.11 -10.37 -8.14
N PRO A 7 -1.97 -9.93 -7.55
CA PRO A 7 -1.85 -8.62 -6.90
C PRO A 7 -2.21 -7.45 -7.82
N HIS A 8 -1.92 -7.56 -9.12
CA HIS A 8 -2.20 -6.53 -10.11
C HIS A 8 -3.72 -6.41 -10.32
N ALA A 9 -4.43 -7.52 -10.51
CA ALA A 9 -5.90 -7.50 -10.59
C ALA A 9 -6.55 -7.01 -9.29
N MET A 10 -6.06 -7.47 -8.13
CA MET A 10 -6.56 -7.04 -6.82
C MET A 10 -6.40 -5.53 -6.58
N GLY A 11 -5.31 -4.92 -7.08
CA GLY A 11 -5.06 -3.48 -6.96
C GLY A 11 -6.03 -2.58 -7.73
N ARG A 12 -6.80 -3.13 -8.68
CA ARG A 12 -7.82 -2.40 -9.49
C ARG A 12 -9.22 -3.01 -9.37
N MET A 13 -9.46 -3.77 -8.32
CA MET A 13 -10.77 -4.36 -8.10
C MET A 13 -11.68 -3.35 -7.38
N GLU A 14 -12.75 -2.90 -8.03
CA GLU A 14 -13.75 -1.98 -7.45
C GLU A 14 -14.28 -2.48 -6.10
N LYS A 15 -14.46 -3.80 -5.94
CA LYS A 15 -14.89 -4.40 -4.68
C LYS A 15 -13.93 -4.14 -3.50
N LEU A 16 -12.64 -3.98 -3.76
CA LEU A 16 -11.63 -3.70 -2.73
C LEU A 16 -11.36 -2.21 -2.59
N TRP A 17 -11.41 -1.47 -3.69
CA TRP A 17 -10.88 -0.10 -3.76
C TRP A 17 -11.92 0.96 -4.08
N GLU A 18 -13.20 0.59 -4.23
CA GLU A 18 -14.30 1.43 -4.66
C GLU A 18 -14.18 1.89 -6.13
N LYS A 19 -15.05 2.81 -6.56
CA LYS A 19 -15.16 3.24 -7.97
C LYS A 19 -13.92 3.93 -8.51
N ASP A 20 -13.10 4.47 -7.62
CA ASP A 20 -11.86 5.20 -7.92
C ASP A 20 -10.63 4.27 -7.91
N CYS A 21 -10.82 2.96 -8.04
CA CYS A 21 -9.75 1.96 -8.03
C CYS A 21 -8.73 2.11 -9.18
N GLU A 22 -9.08 2.83 -10.24
CA GLU A 22 -8.20 3.12 -11.37
C GLU A 22 -7.54 4.51 -11.28
N GLU A 23 -7.94 5.33 -10.31
CA GLU A 23 -7.42 6.68 -10.14
C GLU A 23 -6.13 6.70 -9.30
N PHE A 24 -5.16 7.50 -9.74
CA PHE A 24 -3.97 7.77 -8.93
C PHE A 24 -4.33 8.73 -7.79
N ARG A 25 -4.58 8.16 -6.59
CA ARG A 25 -4.97 8.91 -5.38
C ARG A 25 -3.99 8.70 -4.21
N PRO A 26 -2.89 9.46 -4.12
CA PRO A 26 -1.93 9.39 -3.01
C PRO A 26 -2.58 9.61 -1.63
N GLU A 27 -3.64 10.42 -1.57
CA GLU A 27 -4.36 10.77 -0.34
C GLU A 27 -5.01 9.55 0.32
N ARG A 28 -5.21 8.45 -0.43
CA ARG A 28 -5.73 7.17 0.10
C ARG A 28 -4.87 6.63 1.24
N TRP A 29 -3.57 6.95 1.22
CA TRP A 29 -2.58 6.48 2.17
C TRP A 29 -2.28 7.49 3.27
N LEU A 30 -3.02 8.60 3.33
CA LEU A 30 -2.81 9.69 4.28
C LEU A 30 -4.04 9.82 5.20
N LYS A 31 -3.82 9.86 6.51
CA LYS A 31 -4.86 10.19 7.51
C LYS A 31 -4.43 11.39 8.35
N ASN A 32 -5.40 12.08 8.94
CA ASN A 32 -5.11 13.14 9.91
C ASN A 32 -4.34 12.56 11.09
N ASP A 33 -3.35 13.30 11.57
CA ASP A 33 -2.64 13.00 12.80
C ASP A 33 -3.48 13.47 13.99
N ASP A 34 -3.98 12.53 14.80
CA ASP A 34 -4.80 12.83 15.97
C ASP A 34 -4.01 13.60 17.05
N GLU A 35 -2.67 13.54 17.02
CA GLU A 35 -1.78 14.20 17.99
C GLU A 35 -1.35 15.61 17.55
N MET A 36 -1.44 15.94 16.26
CA MET A 36 -0.92 17.20 15.71
C MET A 36 -1.81 17.77 14.59
N VAL A 37 -2.57 18.82 14.92
CA VAL A 37 -3.45 19.53 13.97
C VAL A 37 -2.65 20.05 12.78
N GLY A 38 -3.07 19.69 11.57
CA GLY A 38 -2.46 20.12 10.31
C GLY A 38 -1.37 19.19 9.77
N ARG A 39 -1.06 18.08 10.45
CA ARG A 39 -0.16 17.04 9.95
C ARG A 39 -0.95 15.83 9.43
N MET A 40 -0.48 15.24 8.33
CA MET A 40 -0.96 13.95 7.83
C MET A 40 0.03 12.83 8.15
N LYS A 41 -0.48 11.67 8.51
CA LYS A 41 0.26 10.45 8.78
C LYS A 41 0.03 9.43 7.67
N LEU A 42 1.11 8.81 7.21
CA LEU A 42 1.04 7.67 6.31
C LEU A 42 0.43 6.46 7.04
N VAL A 43 -0.54 5.83 6.41
CA VAL A 43 -1.16 4.60 6.91
C VAL A 43 -0.93 3.45 5.95
N ASP A 44 -0.50 2.33 6.51
CA ASP A 44 -0.40 1.08 5.77
C ASP A 44 -1.80 0.48 5.57
N GLU A 45 -2.07 -0.04 4.38
CA GLU A 45 -3.25 -0.87 4.12
C GLU A 45 -2.98 -2.32 4.54
N TYR A 46 -4.06 -3.06 4.78
CA TYR A 46 -4.00 -4.47 5.12
C TYR A 46 -3.23 -5.29 4.05
N PRO A 47 -2.19 -6.06 4.42
CA PRO A 47 -1.32 -6.75 3.45
C PRO A 47 -2.03 -7.73 2.53
N TYR A 48 -3.17 -8.30 2.93
CA TYR A 48 -3.94 -9.21 2.07
C TYR A 48 -4.91 -8.47 1.14
N LYS A 49 -5.22 -7.20 1.44
CA LYS A 49 -5.96 -6.32 0.53
C LYS A 49 -5.02 -5.71 -0.52
N TYR A 50 -3.80 -5.37 -0.12
CA TYR A 50 -2.76 -4.80 -1.01
C TYR A 50 -1.44 -5.60 -0.97
N PRO A 51 -1.40 -6.80 -1.59
CA PRO A 51 -0.28 -7.74 -1.45
C PRO A 51 0.87 -7.47 -2.44
N VAL A 52 1.27 -6.20 -2.65
CA VAL A 52 2.39 -5.85 -3.55
C VAL A 52 3.72 -6.46 -3.09
N PHE A 53 3.90 -6.59 -1.78
CA PHE A 53 5.01 -7.31 -1.16
C PHE A 53 4.59 -8.68 -0.62
N GLN A 54 3.45 -9.23 -1.05
CA GLN A 54 2.80 -10.41 -0.46
C GLN A 54 2.35 -10.17 1.00
N ALA A 55 1.92 -11.23 1.69
CA ALA A 55 1.46 -11.17 3.08
C ALA A 55 1.88 -12.43 3.87
N GLY A 56 1.81 -12.33 5.20
CA GLY A 56 2.07 -13.45 6.10
C GLY A 56 3.48 -14.06 5.93
N PRO A 57 3.64 -15.40 6.01
CA PRO A 57 4.94 -16.07 5.89
C PRO A 57 5.64 -15.89 4.54
N ARG A 58 4.95 -15.34 3.53
CA ARG A 58 5.48 -15.09 2.18
C ARG A 58 5.77 -13.62 1.91
N LEU A 59 5.65 -12.76 2.94
CA LEU A 59 5.99 -11.35 2.86
C LEU A 59 7.43 -11.17 2.35
N CYS A 60 7.62 -10.27 1.40
CA CYS A 60 8.93 -9.93 0.86
C CYS A 60 9.85 -9.39 1.96
N LEU A 61 10.98 -10.07 2.17
CA LEU A 61 12.00 -9.65 3.13
C LEU A 61 12.63 -8.28 2.79
N GLY A 62 12.56 -7.87 1.52
CA GLY A 62 13.09 -6.59 1.05
C GLY A 62 12.15 -5.39 1.19
N LYS A 63 10.94 -5.57 1.74
CA LYS A 63 9.92 -4.50 1.85
C LYS A 63 10.49 -3.20 2.43
N GLU A 64 11.13 -3.29 3.61
CA GLU A 64 11.65 -2.11 4.31
C GLU A 64 12.82 -1.45 3.58
N MET A 65 13.71 -2.25 3.00
CA MET A 65 14.83 -1.73 2.20
C MET A 65 14.34 -0.94 0.99
N VAL A 66 13.34 -1.45 0.28
CA VAL A 66 12.76 -0.77 -0.88
C VAL A 66 12.12 0.57 -0.47
N PHE A 67 11.41 0.62 0.66
CA PHE A 67 10.86 1.88 1.16
C PHE A 67 11.92 2.91 1.52
N LEU A 68 13.05 2.50 2.10
CA LEU A 68 14.19 3.39 2.37
C LEU A 68 14.75 3.97 1.07
N GLN A 69 14.95 3.14 0.05
CA GLN A 69 15.45 3.57 -1.25
C GLN A 69 14.48 4.53 -1.95
N MET A 70 13.18 4.21 -1.99
CA MET A 70 12.15 5.08 -2.59
C MET A 70 12.12 6.47 -1.93
N LYS A 71 12.19 6.52 -0.60
CA LYS A 71 12.22 7.79 0.15
C LYS A 71 13.49 8.59 -0.15
N SER A 72 14.64 7.93 -0.25
CA SER A 72 15.91 8.59 -0.58
C SER A 72 15.92 9.20 -1.98
N ILE A 73 15.21 8.61 -2.94
CA ILE A 73 15.13 9.14 -4.32
C ILE A 73 14.11 10.29 -4.40
N ALA A 74 13.00 10.20 -3.65
CA ALA A 74 11.93 11.18 -3.69
C ALA A 74 12.26 12.49 -2.95
N ASN A 75 13.16 12.44 -1.96
CA ASN A 75 13.66 13.61 -1.22
C ASN A 75 15.17 13.79 -1.49
N PRO A 76 15.56 14.36 -2.64
CA PRO A 76 16.96 14.67 -2.93
C PRO A 76 17.55 15.73 -2.00
#